data_AF-A0A4Q5YNS1-F1
#
_entry.id   AF-A0A4Q5YNS1-F1
#
_cell.length_a   1.000
_cell.length_b   1.000
_cell.length_c   1.000
_cell.angle_alpha   90.00
_cell.angle_beta   90.00
_cell.angle_gamma   90.00
#
_symmetry.space_group_name_H-M   'P 1'
#
loop_
_entity.id
_entity.type
_entity.pdbx_description
1 polymer ?
#
loop_
_entity_poly.entity_id
_entity_poly.type
_entity_poly.pdbx_seq_one_letter_code
_entity_poly.pdbx_strand_id
1 'polypeptide(L)'
;MQPNYDPLKSEVERIYGKRIVTYSDCLTLSKEITLRTGFRLNVNTLRRFFGLVQAIYPPSVTTLDILSRFCGFQSFENYRAFQSTQTKADDVDSSAVLHYADILFSRAAATTYTDPTWTGIVRETILFMEKHPSLIDTFQRNIARTTIGQDIFFEQFVNLDQL
;
A
#
# COMPACT_ATOMS: atom_id res chain seq x y z
N MET A 1 -9.87 6.92 22.31
CA MET A 1 -9.51 5.97 21.24
C MET A 1 -8.17 5.35 21.61
N GLN A 2 -8.08 4.03 21.75
CA GLN A 2 -6.77 3.38 21.91
C GLN A 2 -5.99 3.54 20.60
N PRO A 3 -4.67 3.83 20.63
CA PRO A 3 -3.89 3.99 19.41
C PRO A 3 -3.87 2.67 18.63
N ASN A 4 -4.12 2.73 17.32
CA ASN A 4 -3.96 1.57 16.45
C ASN A 4 -2.45 1.35 16.20
N TYR A 5 -1.91 0.21 16.65
CA TYR A 5 -0.51 -0.17 16.45
C TYR A 5 -0.32 -1.16 15.29
N ASP A 6 -1.38 -1.54 14.57
CA ASP A 6 -1.32 -2.49 13.45
C ASP A 6 -0.31 -2.10 12.37
N PRO A 7 -0.13 -0.81 12.01
CA PRO A 7 0.90 -0.43 11.05
C PRO A 7 2.31 -0.79 11.53
N LEU A 8 2.61 -0.55 12.82
CA LEU A 8 3.91 -0.89 13.38
C LEU A 8 4.11 -2.42 13.45
N LYS A 9 3.05 -3.19 13.74
CA LYS A 9 3.10 -4.66 13.69
C LYS A 9 3.47 -5.14 12.29
N SER A 10 2.78 -4.64 11.27
CA SER A 10 3.03 -4.99 9.87
C SER A 10 4.45 -4.62 9.45
N GLU A 11 4.94 -3.46 9.86
CA GLU A 11 6.31 -3.04 9.57
C GLU A 11 7.35 -3.94 10.24
N VAL A 12 7.14 -4.33 11.50
CA VAL A 12 8.02 -5.28 12.19
C VAL A 12 8.03 -6.63 11.46
N GLU A 13 6.88 -7.16 11.06
CA GLU A 13 6.79 -8.41 10.29
C GLU A 13 7.48 -8.29 8.93
N ARG A 14 7.36 -7.14 8.25
CA ARG A 14 8.04 -6.84 6.98
C ARG A 14 9.56 -6.89 7.13
N ILE A 15 10.10 -6.22 8.15
CA ILE A 15 11.54 -6.19 8.44
C ILE A 15 12.05 -7.55 8.94
N TYR A 16 11.20 -8.28 9.67
CA TYR A 16 11.51 -9.63 10.15
C TYR A 16 11.44 -10.68 9.04
N GLY A 17 10.71 -10.41 7.96
CA GLY A 17 10.57 -11.29 6.79
C GLY A 17 9.58 -12.44 6.99
N LYS A 18 8.81 -12.45 8.08
CA LYS A 18 7.73 -13.43 8.31
C LYS A 18 6.69 -12.91 9.29
N ARG A 19 5.50 -13.53 9.24
CA ARG A 19 4.40 -13.30 10.19
C ARG A 19 4.75 -13.82 11.57
N ILE A 20 4.24 -13.16 12.61
CA ILE A 20 4.46 -13.52 14.01
C ILE A 20 3.16 -14.06 14.57
N VAL A 21 3.03 -15.39 14.55
CA VAL A 21 1.78 -16.08 14.92
C VAL A 21 1.98 -17.09 16.05
N THR A 22 3.23 -17.47 16.35
CA THR A 22 3.55 -18.45 17.40
C THR A 22 4.46 -17.88 18.50
N TYR A 23 4.50 -18.57 19.65
CA TYR A 23 5.47 -18.29 20.71
C TYR A 23 6.91 -18.35 20.20
N SER A 24 7.21 -19.33 19.33
CA SER A 24 8.55 -19.50 18.76
C SER A 24 8.96 -18.30 17.91
N ASP A 25 8.02 -17.70 17.17
CA ASP A 25 8.29 -16.48 16.41
C ASP A 25 8.67 -15.32 17.33
N CYS A 26 7.94 -15.14 18.44
CA CYS A 26 8.28 -14.13 19.44
C CYS A 26 9.64 -14.37 20.10
N LEU A 27 10.01 -15.64 20.33
CA LEU A 27 11.32 -15.98 20.91
C LEU A 27 12.46 -15.60 19.97
N THR A 28 12.34 -15.96 18.69
CA THR A 28 13.35 -15.65 17.68
C THR A 28 13.40 -14.15 17.38
N LEU A 29 12.24 -13.48 17.29
CA LEU A 29 12.19 -12.03 17.14
C LEU A 29 12.86 -11.30 18.32
N SER A 30 12.63 -11.73 19.56
CA SER A 30 13.27 -11.13 20.74
C SER A 30 14.81 -11.17 20.64
N LYS A 31 15.36 -12.29 20.16
CA LYS A 31 16.80 -12.43 19.90
C LYS A 31 17.27 -11.49 18.80
N GLU A 32 16.53 -11.44 17.69
CA GLU A 32 16.86 -10.58 16.54
C GLU A 32 16.84 -9.10 16.91
N ILE A 33 15.81 -8.64 17.64
CA ILE A 33 15.72 -7.27 18.16
C ILE A 33 16.93 -6.95 19.03
N THR A 34 17.31 -7.86 19.92
CA THR A 34 18.45 -7.66 20.82
C THR A 34 19.75 -7.56 20.02
N LEU A 35 19.93 -8.41 19.01
CA LEU A 35 21.12 -8.41 18.15
C LEU A 35 21.24 -7.12 17.33
N ARG A 36 20.13 -6.63 16.74
CA ARG A 36 20.14 -5.46 15.86
C ARG A 36 20.14 -4.13 16.60
N THR A 37 19.43 -4.04 17.72
CA THR A 37 19.20 -2.77 18.42
C THR A 37 20.03 -2.61 19.70
N GLY A 38 20.58 -3.71 20.24
CA GLY A 38 21.20 -3.74 21.57
C GLY A 38 20.20 -3.70 22.74
N PHE A 39 18.90 -3.56 22.48
CA PHE A 39 17.86 -3.51 23.50
C PHE A 39 17.09 -4.83 23.56
N ARG A 40 16.82 -5.30 24.79
CA ARG A 40 16.10 -6.55 25.01
C ARG A 40 14.61 -6.29 25.20
N LEU A 41 13.78 -7.00 24.42
CA LEU A 41 12.33 -6.99 24.55
C LEU A 41 11.84 -8.35 25.05
N ASN A 42 11.03 -8.37 26.12
CA ASN A 42 10.52 -9.61 26.70
C ASN A 42 9.55 -10.33 25.74
N VAL A 43 9.70 -11.64 25.60
CA VAL A 43 8.83 -12.48 24.75
C VAL A 43 7.34 -12.31 25.10
N ASN A 44 6.99 -12.20 26.38
CA ASN A 44 5.59 -11.97 26.79
C ASN A 44 5.07 -10.58 26.44
N THR A 45 5.95 -9.59 26.27
CA THR A 45 5.57 -8.28 25.74
C THR A 45 5.31 -8.37 24.25
N LEU A 46 6.15 -9.08 23.49
CA LEU A 46 5.90 -9.34 22.06
C LEU A 46 4.60 -10.11 21.84
N ARG A 47 4.35 -11.18 22.61
CA ARG A 47 3.10 -11.95 22.50
C ARG A 47 1.86 -11.09 22.69
N ARG A 48 1.88 -10.17 23.67
CA ARG A 48 0.79 -9.22 23.91
C ARG A 48 0.68 -8.18 22.80
N PHE A 49 1.81 -7.66 22.33
CA PHE A 49 1.85 -6.69 21.24
C PHE A 49 1.27 -7.25 19.94
N PHE A 50 1.61 -8.49 19.56
CA PHE A 50 1.11 -9.16 18.36
C PHE A 50 -0.25 -9.86 18.54
N GLY A 51 -0.86 -9.77 19.72
CA GLY A 51 -2.21 -10.32 19.97
C GLY A 51 -2.27 -11.84 20.16
N LEU A 52 -1.13 -12.51 20.40
CA LEU A 52 -1.09 -13.95 20.74
C LEU A 52 -1.63 -14.21 22.17
N VAL A 53 -1.65 -13.19 23.01
CA VAL A 53 -2.23 -13.21 24.36
C VAL A 53 -2.92 -11.88 24.61
N GLN A 54 -4.02 -11.90 25.36
CA GLN A 54 -4.75 -10.69 25.75
C GLN A 54 -3.84 -9.69 26.48
N ALA A 55 -3.85 -8.45 26.00
CA ALA A 55 -3.18 -7.33 26.66
C ALA A 55 -4.18 -6.60 27.57
N ILE A 56 -3.83 -6.47 28.85
CA ILE A 56 -4.62 -5.69 29.83
C ILE A 56 -4.30 -4.19 29.71
N TYR A 57 -3.07 -3.87 29.30
CA TYR A 57 -2.55 -2.51 29.21
C TYR A 57 -1.93 -2.27 27.83
N PRO A 58 -1.91 -1.02 27.35
CA PRO A 58 -1.22 -0.66 26.11
C PRO A 58 0.29 -0.91 26.22
N PRO A 59 0.98 -1.12 25.09
CA PRO A 59 2.44 -1.23 25.07
C PRO A 59 3.09 0.05 25.61
N SER A 60 4.17 -0.12 26.37
CA SER A 60 4.93 1.03 26.90
C SER A 60 5.62 1.80 25.79
N VAL A 61 5.90 3.09 26.02
CA VAL A 61 6.70 3.94 25.11
C VAL A 61 8.03 3.27 24.77
N THR A 62 8.73 2.72 25.77
CA THR A 62 9.98 1.98 25.57
C THR A 62 9.81 0.78 24.64
N THR A 63 8.69 0.05 24.75
CA THR A 63 8.40 -1.08 23.85
C THR A 63 8.26 -0.59 22.42
N LEU A 64 7.51 0.50 22.22
CA LEU A 64 7.28 1.09 20.91
C LEU A 64 8.58 1.64 20.30
N ASP A 65 9.43 2.28 21.10
CA ASP A 65 10.73 2.79 20.65
C ASP A 65 11.67 1.66 20.23
N ILE A 66 11.75 0.58 21.01
CA ILE A 66 12.60 -0.58 20.67
C ILE A 66 12.12 -1.21 19.35
N LEU A 67 10.81 -1.38 19.17
CA LEU A 67 10.26 -1.92 17.92
C LEU A 67 10.48 -0.97 16.74
N SER A 68 10.35 0.34 16.95
CA SER A 68 10.61 1.33 15.89
C SER A 68 12.10 1.33 15.49
N ARG A 69 13.00 1.19 16.46
CA ARG A 69 14.45 1.01 16.22
C ARG A 69 14.77 -0.25 15.48
N PHE A 70 14.08 -1.35 15.79
CA PHE A 70 14.20 -2.57 15.03
C PHE A 70 13.80 -2.38 13.55
N CYS A 71 12.80 -1.52 13.29
CA CYS A 71 12.39 -1.15 11.94
C CYS A 71 13.27 -0.06 11.28
N GLY A 72 14.34 0.39 11.92
CA GLY A 72 15.29 1.38 11.38
C GLY A 72 14.97 2.84 11.71
N PHE A 73 13.98 3.11 12.57
CA PHE A 73 13.63 4.47 13.01
C PHE A 73 14.29 4.82 14.35
N GLN A 74 14.51 6.11 14.63
CA GLN A 74 15.18 6.51 15.87
C GLN A 74 14.30 6.36 17.13
N SER A 75 12.99 6.55 16.96
CA SER A 75 11.96 6.49 17.99
C SER A 75 10.60 6.18 17.38
N PHE A 76 9.62 5.86 18.23
CA PHE A 76 8.24 5.69 17.79
C PHE A 76 7.62 6.98 17.25
N GLU A 77 8.04 8.13 17.77
CA GLU A 77 7.59 9.42 17.25
C GLU A 77 8.11 9.67 15.83
N ASN A 78 9.37 9.32 15.55
CA ASN A 78 9.94 9.42 14.22
C ASN A 78 9.23 8.48 13.23
N TYR A 79 8.92 7.25 13.66
CA TYR A 79 8.10 6.32 12.89
C TYR A 79 6.70 6.90 12.58
N ARG A 80 6.03 7.47 13.58
CA ARG A 80 4.69 8.07 13.41
C ARG A 80 4.70 9.26 12.45
N ALA A 81 5.74 10.10 12.51
CA ALA A 81 5.92 11.22 11.59
C ALA A 81 6.14 10.73 10.15
N PHE A 82 6.95 9.68 9.97
CA PHE A 82 7.11 9.04 8.66
C PHE A 82 5.80 8.46 8.14
N GLN A 83 5.04 7.78 9.00
CA GLN A 83 3.75 7.21 8.62
C GLN A 83 2.76 8.29 8.18
N SER A 84 2.68 9.41 8.89
CA SER A 84 1.76 10.49 8.50
C SER A 84 2.14 11.18 7.19
N THR A 85 3.42 11.13 6.79
CA THR A 85 3.87 11.55 5.46
C THR A 85 3.55 10.52 4.38
N GLN A 86 3.67 9.22 4.67
CA GLN A 86 3.30 8.14 3.73
C GLN A 86 1.79 8.08 3.49
N THR A 87 0.97 8.28 4.53
CA THR A 87 -0.49 8.36 4.37
C THR A 87 -0.90 9.57 3.52
N LYS A 88 -0.08 10.62 3.44
CA LYS A 88 -0.29 11.75 2.51
C LYS A 88 0.27 11.48 1.10
N ALA A 89 1.21 10.56 0.95
CA ALA A 89 1.81 10.16 -0.33
C ALA A 89 0.97 9.10 -1.06
N ASP A 90 0.30 8.19 -0.32
CA ASP A 90 -0.74 7.30 -0.85
C ASP A 90 -2.04 8.07 -1.17
N ASP A 91 -2.19 9.28 -0.63
CA ASP A 91 -3.19 10.30 -1.00
C ASP A 91 -2.67 11.28 -2.08
N VAL A 92 -1.51 11.02 -2.70
CA VAL A 92 -1.15 11.70 -3.95
C VAL A 92 -1.97 11.07 -5.08
N ASP A 93 -3.22 11.53 -5.07
CA ASP A 93 -3.98 11.94 -6.23
C ASP A 93 -4.21 10.86 -7.29
N SER A 94 -4.73 9.71 -6.83
CA SER A 94 -5.59 8.89 -7.70
C SER A 94 -6.63 9.76 -8.41
N SER A 95 -7.10 10.84 -7.76
CA SER A 95 -7.98 11.84 -8.37
C SER A 95 -7.33 12.66 -9.50
N ALA A 96 -6.08 13.14 -9.40
CA ALA A 96 -5.42 13.86 -10.51
C ALA A 96 -4.93 12.93 -11.60
N VAL A 97 -4.50 11.71 -11.27
CA VAL A 97 -4.20 10.70 -12.30
C VAL A 97 -5.50 10.32 -13.03
N LEU A 98 -6.62 10.14 -12.31
CA LEU A 98 -7.93 9.88 -12.92
C LEU A 98 -8.45 11.10 -13.69
N HIS A 99 -8.30 12.32 -13.18
CA HIS A 99 -8.71 13.55 -13.86
C HIS A 99 -7.83 13.86 -15.06
N TYR A 100 -6.52 13.57 -14.99
CA TYR A 100 -5.61 13.62 -16.12
C TYR A 100 -6.01 12.60 -17.18
N ALA A 101 -6.30 11.35 -16.78
CA ALA A 101 -6.80 10.33 -17.69
C ALA A 101 -8.15 10.74 -18.30
N ASP A 102 -9.09 11.26 -17.51
CA ASP A 102 -10.41 11.71 -17.96
C ASP A 102 -10.30 12.87 -18.96
N ILE A 103 -9.44 13.87 -18.68
CA ILE A 103 -9.14 14.96 -19.62
C ILE A 103 -8.48 14.44 -20.89
N LEU A 104 -7.52 13.52 -20.77
CA LEU A 104 -6.79 12.97 -21.91
C LEU A 104 -7.74 12.21 -22.85
N PHE A 105 -8.57 11.32 -22.31
CA PHE A 105 -9.51 10.54 -23.09
C PHE A 105 -10.68 11.38 -23.62
N SER A 106 -11.24 12.30 -22.81
CA SER A 106 -12.33 13.18 -23.23
C SER A 106 -11.91 14.15 -24.32
N ARG A 107 -10.68 14.67 -24.27
CA ARG A 107 -10.16 15.59 -25.31
C ARG A 107 -9.71 14.86 -26.54
N ALA A 108 -9.17 13.66 -26.41
CA ALA A 108 -8.68 12.94 -27.56
C ALA A 108 -9.77 12.25 -28.37
N ALA A 109 -10.92 11.93 -27.76
CA ALA A 109 -12.14 11.56 -28.48
C ALA A 109 -12.65 12.67 -29.42
N ALA A 110 -12.24 13.94 -29.21
CA ALA A 110 -12.62 15.06 -30.06
C ALA A 110 -11.70 15.26 -31.27
N THR A 111 -10.56 14.57 -31.34
CA THR A 111 -9.59 14.68 -32.43
C THR A 111 -9.56 13.41 -33.26
N THR A 112 -9.79 13.58 -34.55
CA THR A 112 -9.93 12.53 -35.56
C THR A 112 -8.79 11.50 -35.52
N TYR A 113 -9.20 10.23 -35.54
CA TYR A 113 -8.46 8.95 -35.41
C TYR A 113 -7.25 8.71 -36.36
N THR A 114 -6.78 9.71 -37.10
CA THR A 114 -5.79 9.55 -38.16
C THR A 114 -4.34 9.92 -37.79
N ASP A 115 -4.07 10.30 -36.53
CA ASP A 115 -2.72 10.68 -36.09
C ASP A 115 -1.96 9.49 -35.45
N PRO A 116 -0.81 9.05 -35.97
CA PRO A 116 0.03 8.01 -35.38
C PRO A 116 0.43 8.27 -33.92
N THR A 117 0.54 9.55 -33.53
CA THR A 117 0.91 9.98 -32.17
C THR A 117 -0.17 9.58 -31.14
N TRP A 118 -1.44 9.55 -31.56
CA TRP A 118 -2.58 9.16 -30.74
C TRP A 118 -2.48 7.69 -30.31
N THR A 119 -2.13 6.81 -31.25
CA THR A 119 -1.96 5.38 -30.97
C THR A 119 -0.83 5.10 -29.98
N GLY A 120 0.21 5.93 -29.98
CA GLY A 120 1.33 5.83 -29.03
C GLY A 120 0.90 6.15 -27.59
N ILE A 121 0.14 7.23 -27.39
CA ILE A 121 -0.29 7.65 -26.04
C ILE A 121 -1.30 6.65 -25.45
N VAL A 122 -2.25 6.16 -26.26
CA VAL A 122 -3.20 5.12 -25.81
C VAL A 122 -2.46 3.82 -25.46
N ARG A 123 -1.46 3.45 -26.26
CA ARG A 123 -0.63 2.27 -25.96
C ARG A 123 0.16 2.40 -24.66
N GLU A 124 0.81 3.54 -24.43
CA GLU A 124 1.59 3.76 -23.21
C GLU A 124 0.70 3.82 -21.96
N THR A 125 -0.51 4.36 -22.07
CA THR A 125 -1.48 4.35 -20.96
C THR A 125 -1.98 2.93 -20.66
N ILE A 126 -2.23 2.11 -21.67
CA ILE A 126 -2.56 0.68 -21.49
C ILE A 126 -1.39 -0.07 -20.81
N LEU A 127 -0.16 0.08 -21.31
CA LEU A 127 1.04 -0.56 -20.73
C LEU A 127 1.31 -0.12 -19.29
N PHE A 128 1.00 1.13 -18.96
CA PHE A 128 1.08 1.63 -17.60
C PHE A 128 0.03 0.99 -16.69
N MET A 129 -1.23 0.88 -17.16
CA MET A 129 -2.31 0.23 -16.41
C MET A 129 -2.05 -1.27 -16.17
N GLU A 130 -1.48 -1.99 -17.15
CA GLU A 130 -1.11 -3.41 -16.99
C GLU A 130 -0.09 -3.64 -15.86
N LYS A 131 0.81 -2.69 -15.63
CA LYS A 131 1.80 -2.77 -14.53
C LYS A 131 1.20 -2.44 -13.16
N HIS A 132 -0.02 -1.92 -13.12
CA HIS A 132 -0.70 -1.46 -11.91
C HIS A 132 -2.15 -1.98 -11.84
N PRO A 133 -2.36 -3.28 -11.52
CA PRO A 133 -3.68 -3.92 -11.58
C PRO A 133 -4.77 -3.27 -10.73
N SER A 134 -4.39 -2.61 -9.62
CA SER A 134 -5.34 -1.89 -8.75
C SER A 134 -6.03 -0.71 -9.44
N LEU A 135 -5.45 -0.18 -10.52
CA LEU A 135 -6.01 0.93 -11.30
C LEU A 135 -7.02 0.44 -12.33
N ILE A 136 -6.88 -0.81 -12.81
CA ILE A 136 -7.70 -1.38 -13.89
C ILE A 136 -9.17 -1.42 -13.49
N ASP A 137 -9.49 -2.00 -12.33
CA ASP A 137 -10.89 -2.17 -11.89
C ASP A 137 -11.61 -0.82 -11.67
N THR A 138 -10.89 0.18 -11.18
CA THR A 138 -11.46 1.51 -10.91
C THR A 138 -11.63 2.29 -12.20
N PHE A 139 -10.64 2.22 -13.09
CA PHE A 139 -10.68 2.87 -14.40
C PHE A 139 -11.75 2.27 -15.31
N GLN A 140 -11.80 0.93 -15.42
CA GLN A 140 -12.82 0.22 -16.19
C GLN A 140 -14.24 0.59 -15.72
N ARG A 141 -14.49 0.63 -14.40
CA ARG A 141 -15.79 1.04 -13.86
C ARG A 141 -16.16 2.48 -14.20
N ASN A 142 -15.21 3.38 -14.31
CA ASN A 142 -15.46 4.78 -14.66
C ASN A 142 -15.68 4.97 -16.17
N ILE A 143 -14.85 4.33 -16.99
CA ILE A 143 -14.95 4.42 -18.46
C ILE A 143 -16.18 3.69 -19.00
N ALA A 144 -16.55 2.54 -18.41
CA ALA A 144 -17.77 1.81 -18.76
C ALA A 144 -19.07 2.60 -18.49
N ARG A 145 -19.01 3.71 -17.76
CA ARG A 145 -20.14 4.63 -17.54
C ARG A 145 -20.25 5.71 -18.61
N THR A 146 -19.33 5.78 -19.56
CA THR A 146 -19.34 6.75 -20.66
C THR A 146 -19.70 6.05 -21.97
N THR A 147 -20.49 6.70 -22.83
CA THR A 147 -20.93 6.13 -24.11
C THR A 147 -19.74 5.77 -25.01
N ILE A 148 -18.74 6.65 -25.06
CA ILE A 148 -17.49 6.45 -25.83
C ILE A 148 -16.66 5.30 -25.24
N GLY A 149 -16.59 5.21 -23.92
CA GLY A 149 -15.86 4.13 -23.24
C GLY A 149 -16.48 2.75 -23.48
N GLN A 150 -17.81 2.69 -23.55
CA GLN A 150 -18.53 1.48 -23.95
C GLN A 150 -18.18 1.09 -25.39
N ASP A 151 -18.26 2.02 -26.35
CA ASP A 151 -17.95 1.75 -27.76
C ASP A 151 -16.51 1.27 -27.94
N ILE A 152 -15.52 1.90 -27.28
CA ILE A 152 -14.10 1.51 -27.40
C ILE A 152 -13.83 0.13 -26.76
N PHE A 153 -14.39 -0.17 -25.59
CA PHE A 153 -14.14 -1.46 -24.92
C PHE A 153 -14.84 -2.63 -25.63
N PHE A 154 -16.11 -2.45 -26.02
CA PHE A 154 -16.89 -3.51 -26.66
C PHE A 154 -16.45 -3.79 -28.10
N GLU A 155 -15.93 -2.80 -28.83
CA GLU A 155 -15.50 -2.99 -30.21
C GLU A 155 -14.01 -3.34 -30.38
N GLN A 156 -13.12 -2.86 -29.49
CA GLN A 156 -11.66 -3.01 -29.68
C GLN A 156 -10.96 -3.97 -28.70
N PHE A 157 -11.58 -4.32 -27.57
CA PHE A 157 -10.95 -5.16 -26.52
C PHE A 157 -11.81 -6.35 -26.09
N VAL A 158 -12.27 -7.15 -27.07
CA VAL A 158 -13.10 -8.36 -26.90
C VAL A 158 -12.54 -9.42 -25.92
N ASN A 159 -11.27 -9.33 -25.51
CA ASN A 159 -10.58 -10.34 -24.69
C ASN A 159 -10.43 -9.98 -23.19
N LEU A 160 -11.08 -8.94 -22.68
CA LEU A 160 -11.00 -8.63 -21.25
C LEU A 160 -11.96 -9.45 -20.37
N ASP A 161 -12.86 -10.25 -20.97
CA ASP A 161 -13.79 -11.12 -20.25
C ASP A 161 -13.13 -12.38 -19.63
N GLN A 162 -11.81 -12.57 -19.75
CA GLN A 162 -11.08 -13.71 -19.19
C GLN A 162 -10.21 -13.40 -17.96
N LEU A 163 -10.43 -12.27 -17.28
CA LEU A 163 -9.73 -11.91 -16.05
C LEU A 163 -10.68 -11.81 -14.85
#